data_AF-A0A3S0E1C8-F1
#
_entry.id   AF-A0A3S0E1C8-F1
#
_cell.length_a   1.000
_cell.length_b   1.000
_cell.length_c   1.000
_cell.angle_alpha   90.00
_cell.angle_beta   90.00
_cell.angle_gamma   90.00
#
_symmetry.space_group_name_H-M   'P 1'
#
loop_
_entity.id
_entity.type
_entity.pdbx_description
1 polymer ?
#
loop_
_entity_poly.entity_id
_entity_poly.type
_entity_poly.pdbx_seq_one_letter_code
_entity_poly.pdbx_strand_id
1 'polypeptide(L)'
;MADNYVIWFEKLRMTDVEQVGGKNASLGEMISQLASSGVRVPGGFATTAQAYRDFLQHEGLAQRIEDALKTLNIDDVATLAKVGAQIR
;
A
#
# COMPACT_ATOMS: atom_id res chain seq x y z
N MET A 1 2.33 -1.23 -21.67
CA MET A 1 3.64 -1.35 -21.00
C MET A 1 3.42 -2.31 -19.84
N ALA A 2 4.36 -3.19 -19.51
CA ALA A 2 4.14 -4.11 -18.38
C ALA A 2 4.06 -3.29 -17.09
N ASP A 3 2.86 -3.10 -16.56
CA ASP A 3 2.63 -2.34 -15.33
C ASP A 3 3.35 -3.03 -14.18
N ASN A 4 4.33 -2.33 -13.61
CA ASN A 4 5.25 -2.91 -12.64
C ASN A 4 4.56 -2.95 -11.26
N TYR A 5 3.62 -3.88 -11.09
CA TYR A 5 2.84 -4.05 -9.86
C TYR A 5 3.68 -4.47 -8.66
N VAL A 6 4.88 -4.98 -8.90
CA VAL A 6 5.79 -5.49 -7.89
C VAL A 6 7.16 -4.86 -8.06
N ILE A 7 7.73 -4.36 -6.96
CA ILE A 7 9.10 -3.84 -6.92
C ILE A 7 9.86 -4.56 -5.81
N TRP A 8 10.98 -5.18 -6.18
CA TRP A 8 11.91 -5.83 -5.25
C TRP A 8 12.55 -4.80 -4.31
N PHE A 9 12.66 -5.13 -3.03
CA PHE A 9 13.12 -4.16 -2.02
C PHE A 9 14.54 -3.63 -2.31
N GLU A 10 15.42 -4.43 -2.91
CA GLU A 10 16.78 -4.01 -3.30
C GLU A 10 16.79 -2.85 -4.31
N LYS A 11 15.69 -2.70 -5.07
CA LYS A 11 15.50 -1.65 -6.07
C LYS A 11 14.80 -0.41 -5.51
N LEU A 12 14.26 -0.46 -4.30
CA LEU A 12 13.54 0.66 -3.69
C LEU A 12 14.49 1.69 -3.10
N ARG A 13 14.06 2.96 -3.17
CA ARG A 13 14.70 4.12 -2.56
C ARG A 13 13.67 4.99 -1.84
N MET A 14 14.12 5.95 -1.04
CA MET A 14 13.24 6.94 -0.41
C MET A 14 12.52 7.85 -1.41
N THR A 15 12.99 7.92 -2.65
CA THR A 15 12.27 8.60 -3.73
C THR A 15 11.00 7.85 -4.17
N ASP A 16 10.84 6.58 -3.79
CA ASP A 16 9.72 5.74 -4.23
C ASP A 16 8.53 5.74 -3.25
N VAL A 17 8.49 6.65 -2.27
CA VAL A 17 7.44 6.73 -1.24
C VAL A 17 6.04 6.79 -1.85
N GLU A 18 5.82 7.56 -2.92
CA GLU A 18 4.52 7.66 -3.60
C GLU A 18 4.09 6.35 -4.27
N GLN A 19 5.05 5.50 -4.65
CA GLN A 19 4.79 4.25 -5.35
C GLN A 19 4.55 3.09 -4.39
N VAL A 20 5.22 3.03 -3.25
CA VAL A 20 5.21 1.85 -2.36
C VAL A 20 4.94 2.16 -0.89
N GLY A 21 4.79 3.43 -0.53
CA GLY A 21 4.64 3.91 0.84
C GLY A 21 5.96 4.02 1.60
N GLY A 22 5.96 4.84 2.66
CA GLY A 22 7.18 5.16 3.42
C GLY A 22 7.86 3.97 4.10
N LYS A 23 7.10 2.95 4.50
CA LYS A 23 7.67 1.74 5.12
C LYS A 23 8.53 0.94 4.14
N ASN A 24 8.01 0.69 2.94
CA ASN A 24 8.72 -0.09 1.92
C ASN A 24 9.92 0.69 1.36
N ALA A 25 9.76 2.00 1.15
CA ALA A 25 10.85 2.88 0.74
C ALA A 25 12.01 2.90 1.77
N SER A 26 11.67 2.99 3.06
CA SER A 26 12.65 2.90 4.15
C SER A 26 13.35 1.55 4.22
N LEU A 27 12.61 0.46 4.01
CA LEU A 27 13.19 -0.88 3.98
C LEU A 27 14.21 -1.06 2.85
N GLY A 28 13.92 -0.51 1.67
CA GLY A 28 14.85 -0.48 0.54
C GLY A 28 16.13 0.29 0.85
N GLU A 29 16.01 1.47 1.49
CA GLU A 29 17.19 2.21 1.94
C GLU A 29 18.02 1.41 2.95
N MET A 30 17.39 0.77 3.94
CA MET A 30 18.11 -0.04 4.93
C MET A 30 18.85 -1.21 4.28
N ILE A 31 18.23 -1.90 3.32
CA ILE A 31 18.87 -3.00 2.57
C ILE A 31 20.07 -2.47 1.78
N SER A 32 19.94 -1.33 1.12
CA SER A 32 21.01 -0.80 0.27
C SER A 32 22.17 -0.17 1.06
N GLN A 33 21.88 0.52 2.17
CA GLN A 33 22.86 1.30 2.92
C GLN A 33 23.47 0.55 4.11
N LEU A 34 22.72 -0.33 4.77
CA LEU A 34 23.15 -0.95 6.03
C LEU A 34 23.69 -2.38 5.88
N ALA A 35 23.58 -2.97 4.68
CA ALA A 35 24.15 -4.29 4.41
C ALA A 35 25.67 -4.33 4.66
N SER A 36 26.38 -3.25 4.34
CA SER A 36 27.82 -3.11 4.59
C SER A 36 28.16 -2.94 6.07
N SER A 37 27.21 -2.50 6.90
CA SER A 37 27.34 -2.38 8.36
C SER A 37 26.96 -3.66 9.12
N GLY A 38 26.71 -4.77 8.41
CA GLY A 38 26.38 -6.07 9.01
C GLY A 38 24.93 -6.20 9.48
N VAL A 39 24.09 -5.20 9.25
CA VAL A 39 22.66 -5.25 9.54
C VAL A 39 21.97 -6.10 8.49
N ARG A 40 21.32 -7.19 8.92
CA ARG A 40 20.56 -8.08 8.02
C ARG A 40 19.09 -7.67 8.00
N VAL A 41 18.64 -7.22 6.85
CA VAL A 41 17.22 -6.98 6.58
C VAL A 41 16.72 -8.09 5.65
N PRO A 42 15.58 -8.75 5.95
CA PRO A 42 15.02 -9.75 5.06
C PRO A 42 14.69 -9.17 3.67
N GLY A 43 15.00 -9.93 2.61
CA GLY A 43 14.59 -9.61 1.26
C GLY A 43 13.08 -9.75 1.06
N GLY A 44 12.60 -9.34 -0.11
CA GLY A 44 11.18 -9.38 -0.47
C GLY A 44 10.81 -8.35 -1.52
N PHE A 45 9.52 -8.04 -1.60
CA PHE A 45 8.98 -7.10 -2.57
C PHE A 45 7.80 -6.30 -2.02
N ALA A 46 7.57 -5.14 -2.61
CA ALA A 46 6.39 -4.31 -2.37
C ALA A 46 5.44 -4.38 -3.56
N THR A 47 4.14 -4.45 -3.30
CA THR A 47 3.13 -4.06 -4.30
C THR A 47 3.12 -2.55 -4.46
N THR A 48 2.82 -2.07 -5.66
CA THR A 48 2.73 -0.63 -5.91
C THR A 48 1.34 -0.07 -5.62
N ALA A 49 1.26 1.23 -5.39
CA ALA A 49 0.01 1.96 -5.30
C ALA A 49 -0.84 1.82 -6.57
N GLN A 50 -0.19 1.63 -7.74
CA GLN A 50 -0.88 1.34 -8.99
C GLN A 50 -1.58 -0.03 -8.94
N ALA A 51 -0.89 -1.08 -8.50
CA ALA A 51 -1.48 -2.41 -8.33
C ALA A 51 -2.72 -2.37 -7.41
N TYR A 52 -2.65 -1.59 -6.32
CA TYR A 52 -3.78 -1.39 -5.43
C TYR A 52 -4.95 -0.65 -6.09
N ARG A 53 -4.68 0.43 -6.85
CA ARG A 53 -5.71 1.16 -7.59
C ARG A 53 -6.40 0.27 -8.61
N ASP A 54 -5.65 -0.50 -9.39
CA ASP A 54 -6.20 -1.39 -10.41
C ASP A 54 -7.00 -2.53 -9.80
N PHE A 55 -6.56 -3.07 -8.66
CA PHE A 55 -7.36 -4.01 -7.88
C PHE A 55 -8.69 -3.40 -7.42
N LEU A 56 -8.69 -2.18 -6.90
CA LEU A 56 -9.92 -1.51 -6.47
C LEU A 56 -10.87 -1.20 -7.64
N GLN A 57 -10.36 -0.98 -8.85
CA GLN A 57 -11.24 -0.76 -10.02
C GLN A 57 -11.94 -2.04 -10.48
N HIS A 58 -11.45 -3.21 -10.06
CA HIS A 58 -12.06 -4.49 -10.42
C HIS A 58 -13.51 -4.56 -9.94
N GLU A 59 -14.42 -4.92 -10.85
CA GLU A 59 -15.86 -5.05 -10.60
C GLU A 59 -16.50 -3.83 -9.90
N GLY A 60 -15.95 -2.64 -10.09
CA GLY A 60 -16.48 -1.40 -9.49
C GLY A 60 -16.35 -1.35 -7.96
N LEU A 61 -15.44 -2.12 -7.36
CA LEU A 61 -15.22 -2.14 -5.91
C LEU A 61 -14.92 -0.73 -5.35
N ALA A 62 -14.12 0.07 -6.07
CA ALA A 62 -13.80 1.44 -5.71
C ALA A 62 -15.07 2.28 -5.51
N GLN A 63 -16.03 2.21 -6.45
CA GLN A 63 -17.28 2.95 -6.38
C GLN A 63 -18.14 2.49 -5.19
N ARG A 64 -18.22 1.17 -4.97
CA ARG A 64 -18.98 0.59 -3.85
C ARG A 64 -18.43 1.04 -2.49
N ILE A 65 -17.11 1.12 -2.37
CA ILE A 65 -16.44 1.65 -1.16
C ILE A 65 -16.76 3.14 -1.00
N GLU A 66 -16.60 3.93 -2.06
CA GLU A 66 -16.87 5.37 -2.03
C GLU A 66 -18.32 5.67 -1.63
N ASP A 67 -19.29 4.94 -2.18
CA ASP A 67 -20.70 5.14 -1.89
C ASP A 67 -21.06 4.76 -0.44
N ALA A 68 -20.41 3.73 0.11
CA ALA A 68 -20.57 3.37 1.53
C ALA A 68 -19.98 4.44 2.47
N LEU A 69 -18.89 5.10 2.05
CA LEU A 69 -18.23 6.15 2.83
C LEU A 69 -18.93 7.51 2.73
N LYS A 70 -19.59 7.84 1.61
CA LYS A 70 -20.26 9.14 1.37
C LYS A 70 -21.27 9.53 2.45
N THR A 71 -21.98 8.55 3.01
CA THR A 71 -23.03 8.79 4.01
C THR A 71 -22.58 8.50 5.44
N LEU A 72 -21.30 8.14 5.64
CA LEU A 72 -20.79 7.69 6.93
C LEU A 72 -20.47 8.89 7.83
N ASN A 73 -21.12 8.95 9.00
CA ASN A 73 -20.65 9.79 10.10
C ASN A 73 -19.55 9.04 10.88
N ILE A 74 -18.34 9.58 10.89
CA ILE A 74 -17.19 8.98 11.56
C ILE A 74 -17.25 9.08 13.10
N ASP A 75 -18.06 9.98 13.65
CA ASP A 75 -18.27 10.11 15.10
C ASP A 75 -19.24 9.05 15.64
N ASP A 76 -20.02 8.41 14.76
CA ASP A 76 -20.82 7.23 15.09
C ASP A 76 -19.96 5.96 14.97
N VAL A 77 -19.31 5.61 16.07
CA VAL A 77 -18.40 4.46 16.17
C VAL A 77 -19.08 3.14 15.80
N ALA A 78 -20.38 2.99 16.07
CA ALA A 78 -21.10 1.76 15.76
C ALA A 78 -21.30 1.62 14.25
N THR A 79 -21.74 2.70 13.59
CA THR A 79 -21.90 2.72 12.13
C THR A 79 -20.54 2.63 11.42
N LEU A 80 -19.50 3.31 11.94
CA LEU A 80 -18.13 3.21 11.43
C LEU A 80 -17.61 1.77 11.45
N ALA A 81 -17.78 1.05 12.56
CA ALA A 81 -17.35 -0.34 12.67
C ALA A 81 -18.09 -1.26 11.68
N LYS A 82 -19.41 -1.05 11.51
CA LYS A 82 -20.23 -1.81 10.55
C LYS A 82 -19.79 -1.59 9.11
N VAL A 83 -19.63 -0.33 8.70
CA VAL A 83 -19.21 0.01 7.33
C VAL A 83 -17.78 -0.47 7.06
N GLY A 84 -16.87 -0.32 8.02
CA GLY A 84 -15.51 -0.85 7.92
C GLY A 84 -15.42 -2.38 7.84
N ALA A 85 -16.40 -3.11 8.40
CA ALA A 85 -16.51 -4.56 8.22
C ALA A 85 -17.11 -4.95 6.87
N GLN A 86 -17.96 -4.11 6.27
CA GLN A 86 -18.50 -4.33 4.93
C GLN A 86 -17.46 -4.09 3.82
N ILE A 87 -16.50 -3.18 4.05
CA ILE A 87 -15.45 -2.82 3.08
C ILE A 87 -14.28 -3.84 3.08
N ARG A 88 -13.97 -4.46 4.22
CA ARG A 88 -12.86 -5.43 4.38
C ARG A 88 -13.23 -6.83 3.95
#